data_AF-A0A1G1Q3C3-F1
#
_entry.id   AF-A0A1G1Q3C3-F1
#
_cell.length_a   1.000
_cell.length_b   1.000
_cell.length_c   1.000
_cell.angle_alpha   90.00
_cell.angle_beta   90.00
_cell.angle_gamma   90.00
#
_symmetry.space_group_name_H-M   'P 1'
#
loop_
_entity.id
_entity.type
_entity.pdbx_description
1 polymer ?
#
loop_
_entity_poly.entity_id
_entity_poly.type
_entity_poly.pdbx_seq_one_letter_code
_entity_poly.pdbx_strand_id
1 'polypeptide(L)' 'MKKKQPPKNKETFLTTAQAAEFLNISVSTLKKYIYSSKIKTLKTPGGHYRIRESDLLGMIN' A
#
# COMPACT_ATOMS: atom_id res chain seq x y z
N MET A 1 14.64 -10.67 -9.47
CA MET A 1 14.82 -10.54 -8.00
C MET A 1 13.51 -10.95 -7.34
N LYS A 2 13.45 -12.13 -6.70
CA LYS A 2 12.21 -12.66 -6.09
C LYS A 2 11.99 -12.00 -4.72
N LYS A 3 10.92 -11.22 -4.54
CA LYS A 3 10.58 -10.63 -3.22
C LYS A 3 9.95 -11.71 -2.33
N LYS A 4 10.54 -11.91 -1.16
CA LYS A 4 10.07 -12.82 -0.10
C LYS A 4 8.66 -12.40 0.31
N GLN A 5 7.69 -13.31 0.24
CA GLN A 5 6.41 -13.10 0.91
C GLN A 5 6.70 -12.95 2.42
N PRO A 6 6.28 -11.85 3.06
CA PRO A 6 6.52 -11.67 4.48
C PRO A 6 5.76 -12.75 5.27
N PRO A 7 6.29 -13.17 6.44
CA PRO A 7 5.66 -14.18 7.26
C PRO A 7 4.25 -13.73 7.67
N LYS A 8 3.31 -14.68 7.62
CA LYS A 8 1.84 -14.59 7.76
C LYS A 8 1.30 -13.92 9.05
N ASN A 9 2.15 -13.32 9.88
CA ASN A 9 1.78 -12.74 11.18
C ASN A 9 2.45 -11.38 11.52
N LYS A 10 2.98 -10.65 10.52
CA LYS A 10 3.46 -9.26 10.70
C LYS A 10 2.67 -8.32 9.79
N GLU A 11 1.93 -7.38 10.37
CA GLU A 11 1.37 -6.25 9.61
C GLU A 11 2.49 -5.52 8.87
N THR A 12 2.57 -5.74 7.56
CA THR A 12 3.60 -5.14 6.73
C THR A 12 3.08 -3.81 6.20
N PHE A 13 3.75 -2.73 6.58
CA PHE A 13 3.48 -1.40 6.05
C PHE A 13 4.28 -1.15 4.78
N LEU A 14 3.57 -0.98 3.67
CA LEU A 14 4.13 -0.63 2.38
C LEU A 14 4.22 0.89 2.23
N THR A 15 5.24 1.34 1.52
CA THR A 15 5.29 2.72 1.01
C THR A 15 4.30 2.88 -0.15
N THR A 16 4.00 4.13 -0.53
CA THR A 16 3.17 4.41 -1.70
C THR A 16 3.71 3.73 -2.97
N ALA A 17 5.03 3.69 -3.18
CA ALA A 17 5.61 3.02 -4.34
C ALA A 17 5.42 1.49 -4.29
N GLN A 18 5.69 0.88 -3.13
CA GLN A 18 5.52 -0.56 -2.95
C GLN A 18 4.06 -1.01 -3.08
N ALA A 19 3.12 -0.22 -2.56
CA ALA A 19 1.70 -0.50 -2.70
C ALA A 19 1.21 -0.36 -4.17
N ALA A 20 1.80 0.57 -4.94
CA ALA A 20 1.48 0.73 -6.34
C ALA A 20 2.00 -0.45 -7.17
N GLU A 21 3.23 -0.90 -6.89
CA GLU A 21 3.78 -2.14 -7.44
C GLU A 21 2.90 -3.35 -7.08
N PHE A 22 2.45 -3.45 -5.83
CA PHE A 22 1.62 -4.56 -5.35
C PHE A 22 0.28 -4.65 -6.10
N LEU A 23 -0.38 -3.51 -6.33
CA LEU A 23 -1.62 -3.43 -7.10
C LEU A 23 -1.40 -3.42 -8.62
N ASN A 24 -0.14 -3.43 -9.08
CA ASN A 24 0.22 -3.26 -10.49
C ASN A 24 -0.40 -2.01 -11.15
N ILE A 25 -0.38 -0.87 -10.44
CA ILE A 25 -0.87 0.42 -10.91
C ILE A 25 0.22 1.49 -10.81
N SER A 26 0.00 2.64 -11.47
CA SER A 26 0.89 3.77 -11.29
C SER A 26 0.80 4.36 -9.88
N VAL A 27 1.90 4.91 -9.37
CA VAL A 27 1.94 5.65 -8.08
C VAL A 27 0.95 6.81 -8.10
N SER A 28 0.76 7.46 -9.24
CA SER A 28 -0.22 8.54 -9.43
C SER A 28 -1.65 8.04 -9.25
N THR A 29 -1.99 6.87 -9.79
CA THR A 29 -3.29 6.22 -9.59
C THR A 29 -3.50 5.89 -8.11
N LEU A 30 -2.49 5.30 -7.46
CA LEU A 30 -2.59 5.00 -6.04
C LEU A 30 -2.79 6.27 -5.20
N LYS A 31 -2.07 7.37 -5.50
CA LYS A 31 -2.29 8.66 -4.82
C LYS A 31 -3.73 9.16 -4.99
N LYS A 32 -4.33 9.03 -6.17
CA LYS A 32 -5.75 9.37 -6.38
C LYS A 32 -6.66 8.55 -5.46
N TYR A 33 -6.40 7.26 -5.29
CA TYR A 33 -7.17 6.41 -4.38
C TYR A 33 -7.01 6.83 -2.92
N ILE A 34 -5.79 7.20 -2.50
CA ILE A 34 -5.52 7.72 -1.15
C ILE A 34 -6.26 9.04 -0.93
N TYR A 35 -6.17 9.98 -1.87
CA TYR A 35 -6.85 11.29 -1.77
C TYR A 35 -8.37 11.18 -1.81
N SER A 36 -8.89 10.16 -2.50
CA SER A 36 -10.32 9.84 -2.53
C SER A 36 -10.77 8.99 -1.34
N SER A 37 -9.90 8.77 -0.35
CA SER A 37 -10.15 7.93 0.82
C SER A 37 -10.63 6.50 0.51
N LYS A 38 -10.31 5.97 -0.69
CA LYS A 38 -10.64 4.59 -1.09
C LYS A 38 -9.75 3.55 -0.43
N ILE A 39 -8.57 3.95 0.05
CA ILE A 39 -7.58 3.08 0.70
C ILE A 39 -7.24 3.67 2.06
N LYS A 40 -7.24 2.83 3.09
CA LYS A 40 -6.78 3.23 4.43
C LYS A 40 -5.27 3.44 4.41
N THR A 41 -4.84 4.60 4.89
CA THR A 41 -3.43 4.94 4.98
C THR A 41 -3.11 5.56 6.33
N LEU A 42 -1.89 5.35 6.79
CA LEU A 42 -1.31 6.07 7.92
C LEU A 42 -0.35 7.12 7.38
N LYS A 43 -0.54 8.36 7.82
CA LYS A 43 0.38 9.45 7.48
C LYS A 43 1.40 9.58 8.60
N THR A 44 2.69 9.48 8.28
CA THR A 44 3.76 9.74 9.25
C THR A 44 3.87 11.26 9.52
N PRO A 45 4.50 11.69 10.62
CA PRO A 45 4.71 13.11 10.89
C PRO A 45 5.43 13.86 9.76
N GLY A 46 6.32 13.19 9.02
CA GLY A 46 7.00 13.72 7.83
C GLY A 46 6.14 13.74 6.55
N GLY A 47 4.86 13.39 6.62
CA GLY A 47 3.92 13.46 5.50
C GLY A 47 3.92 12.27 4.54
N HIS A 48 4.72 11.24 4.79
CA HIS A 48 4.73 10.02 3.98
C HIS A 48 3.54 9.11 4.31
N TYR A 49 2.94 8.51 3.28
CA TYR A 49 1.88 7.52 3.45
C TYR A 49 2.46 6.12 3.67
N ARG A 50 1.87 5.39 4.61
CA ARG A 50 2.09 3.97 4.88
C ARG A 50 0.77 3.24 4.73
N ILE A 51 0.78 2.15 3.98
CA ILE A 51 -0.40 1.39 3.61
C ILE A 51 -0.23 -0.02 4.15
N ARG A 52 -1.23 -0.57 4.84
CA ARG A 52 -1.17 -1.97 5.27
C ARG A 52 -1.38 -2.86 4.05
N GLU A 53 -0.54 -3.87 3.90
CA GLU A 53 -0.69 -4.85 2.82
C GLU A 53 -2.07 -5.54 2.85
N SER A 54 -2.60 -5.81 4.05
CA SER A 54 -3.94 -6.37 4.25
C SER A 54 -5.07 -5.51 3.68
N ASP A 55 -4.93 -4.18 3.72
CA ASP A 55 -5.94 -3.25 3.18
C ASP A 55 -5.95 -3.27 1.64
N LEU A 56 -4.81 -3.61 1.02
CA LEU A 56 -4.70 -3.74 -0.43
C LEU A 56 -5.25 -5.07 -0.95
N LEU A 57 -5.14 -6.14 -0.15
CA LEU A 57 -5.61 -7.47 -0.54
C LEU A 57 -7.11 -7.47 -0.85
N GLY A 58 -7.90 -6.65 -0.14
CA GLY A 58 -9.33 -6.48 -0.40
C GLY A 58 -9.68 -5.80 -1.73
N MET A 59 -8.70 -5.20 -2.44
CA MET A 59 -8.93 -4.56 -3.74
C MET A 59 -8.69 -5.49 -4.95
N ILE A 60 -8.04 -6.63 -4.73
CA ILE A 60 -7.66 -7.58 -5.79
C ILE A 60 -8.74 -8.66 -5.97
N ASN A 61 -9.79 -8.64 -5.15
CA ASN A 61 -10.83 -9.66 -5.11
C ASN A 61 -12.04 -9.35 -5.98
#